data_AF-A0A953QDB0-F1
#
_entry.id   AF-A0A953QDB0-F1
#
_cell.length_a   1.000
_cell.length_b   1.000
_cell.length_c   1.000
_cell.angle_alpha   90.00
_cell.angle_beta   90.00
_cell.angle_gamma   90.00
#
_symmetry.space_group_name_H-M   'P 1'
#
loop_
_entity.id
_entity.type
_entity.pdbx_description
1 polymer ?
#
loop_
_entity_poly.entity_id
_entity_poly.type
_entity_poly.pdbx_seq_one_letter_code
_entity_poly.pdbx_strand_id
1 'polypeptide(L)'
;AFKVRVRDTTIELVSPVEGVVTGINSDALRDPDLITQDPYKDGWIALVKSPDLAINQKNLVQGPMVAPWMQNNVTRLNANLSQLSPALAQDGGLPIKGLLSRLAPEVRRKVVKEFFLS
;
A
#
# COMPACT_ATOMS: atom_id res chain seq x y z
N ALA A 1 -2.40 -15.25 0.65
CA ALA A 1 -1.99 -13.91 0.21
C ALA A 1 -3.07 -13.32 -0.67
N PHE A 2 -3.40 -12.03 -0.52
CA PHE A 2 -4.32 -11.34 -1.43
C PHE A 2 -3.52 -10.55 -2.46
N LYS A 3 -4.00 -10.51 -3.70
CA LYS A 3 -3.26 -9.94 -4.83
C LYS A 3 -3.94 -8.67 -5.29
N VAL A 4 -3.18 -7.58 -5.39
CA VAL A 4 -3.63 -6.32 -5.97
C VAL A 4 -2.98 -6.15 -7.33
N ARG A 5 -3.77 -5.83 -8.35
CA ARG A 5 -3.27 -5.61 -9.71
C ARG A 5 -3.33 -4.13 -10.05
N VAL A 6 -2.21 -3.59 -10.49
CA VAL A 6 -2.09 -2.25 -11.06
C VAL A 6 -1.51 -2.40 -12.46
N ARG A 7 -2.35 -2.20 -13.49
CA ARG A 7 -2.03 -2.51 -14.89
C ARG A 7 -1.54 -3.96 -15.08
N ASP A 8 -0.31 -4.14 -15.53
CA ASP A 8 0.40 -5.39 -15.76
C ASP A 8 1.17 -5.88 -14.52
N THR A 9 1.18 -5.11 -13.43
CA THR A 9 1.89 -5.44 -12.19
C THR A 9 0.93 -6.04 -11.17
N THR A 10 1.24 -7.23 -10.68
CA THR A 10 0.53 -7.87 -9.57
C THR A 10 1.40 -7.83 -8.32
N ILE A 11 0.87 -7.29 -7.24
CA ILE A 11 1.54 -7.15 -5.94
C ILE A 11 0.85 -8.10 -4.97
N GLU A 12 1.63 -8.93 -4.28
CA GLU A 12 1.12 -9.78 -3.21
C GLU A 12 1.14 -9.01 -1.89
N LEU A 13 0.00 -8.99 -1.22
CA LEU A 13 -0.15 -8.37 0.09
C LEU A 13 -0.35 -9.47 1.15
N VAL A 14 0.33 -9.25 2.27
CA VAL A 14 0.22 -10.09 3.46
C VAL A 14 -0.92 -9.60 4.34
N SER A 15 -1.56 -10.54 5.04
CA SER A 15 -2.52 -10.19 6.08
C SER A 15 -1.77 -9.50 7.23
N PRO A 16 -2.26 -8.37 7.76
CA PRO A 16 -1.64 -7.71 8.91
C PRO A 16 -1.82 -8.50 10.21
N VAL A 17 -2.80 -9.42 10.25
CA VAL A 17 -3.13 -10.25 11.41
C VAL A 17 -3.47 -11.68 10.99
N GLU A 18 -3.26 -12.63 11.89
CA GLU A 18 -3.73 -14.00 11.73
C GLU A 18 -5.23 -14.09 12.05
N GLY A 19 -5.96 -14.99 11.38
CA GLY A 19 -7.38 -15.19 11.63
C GLY A 19 -8.13 -15.82 10.47
N VAL A 20 -9.46 -15.80 10.59
CA VAL A 20 -10.38 -16.34 9.59
C VAL A 20 -11.08 -15.19 8.87
N VAL A 21 -11.08 -15.20 7.54
CA VAL A 21 -11.85 -14.23 6.74
C VAL A 21 -13.33 -14.49 6.95
N THR A 22 -14.06 -13.49 7.43
CA THR A 22 -15.52 -13.57 7.68
C THR A 22 -16.33 -12.76 6.67
N GLY A 23 -15.68 -11.91 5.88
CA GLY A 23 -16.34 -11.12 4.85
C GLY A 23 -15.34 -10.57 3.83
N ILE A 24 -15.82 -10.40 2.60
CA ILE A 24 -15.09 -9.79 1.49
C ILE A 24 -15.99 -8.69 0.93
N ASN A 25 -15.42 -7.53 0.62
CA ASN A 25 -16.20 -6.45 0.04
C ASN A 25 -16.51 -6.74 -1.44
N SER A 26 -17.74 -7.17 -1.71
CA SER A 26 -18.17 -7.45 -3.09
C SER A 26 -18.24 -6.20 -3.96
N ASP A 27 -18.39 -5.02 -3.34
CA ASP A 27 -18.53 -3.75 -4.06
C ASP A 27 -17.17 -3.31 -4.56
N ALA A 28 -16.12 -3.43 -3.74
CA ALA A 28 -14.73 -3.19 -4.16
C ALA A 28 -14.23 -4.20 -5.20
N LEU A 29 -14.81 -5.40 -5.29
CA LEU A 29 -14.51 -6.35 -6.38
C LEU A 29 -15.18 -5.96 -7.69
N ARG A 30 -16.39 -5.38 -7.64
CA ARG A 30 -17.10 -4.89 -8.84
C ARG A 30 -16.54 -3.55 -9.31
N ASP A 31 -16.18 -2.69 -8.37
CA ASP A 31 -15.58 -1.38 -8.59
C ASP A 31 -14.32 -1.19 -7.73
N PRO A 32 -13.13 -1.54 -8.28
CA PRO A 32 -11.86 -1.38 -7.58
C PRO A 32 -11.49 0.08 -7.27
N ASP A 33 -12.09 1.07 -7.94
CA ASP A 33 -11.77 2.48 -7.68
C ASP A 33 -12.19 2.89 -6.26
N LEU A 34 -13.20 2.23 -5.69
CA LEU A 34 -13.68 2.42 -4.32
C LEU A 34 -12.55 2.28 -3.29
N ILE A 35 -11.63 1.33 -3.49
CA ILE A 35 -10.46 1.09 -2.63
C ILE A 35 -9.57 2.34 -2.57
N THR A 36 -9.48 3.11 -3.65
CA THR A 36 -8.64 4.31 -3.73
C THR A 36 -9.38 5.60 -3.39
N GLN A 37 -10.68 5.66 -3.61
CA GLN A 37 -11.50 6.85 -3.34
C GLN A 37 -11.87 6.97 -1.86
N ASP A 38 -12.25 5.86 -1.21
CA ASP A 38 -12.65 5.86 0.20
C ASP A 38 -12.06 4.65 0.97
N PRO A 39 -10.72 4.57 1.11
CA PRO A 39 -10.01 3.40 1.62
C PRO A 39 -10.38 2.98 3.05
N TYR A 40 -10.94 3.91 3.84
CA TYR A 40 -11.26 3.70 5.25
C TYR A 40 -12.76 3.60 5.54
N LYS A 41 -13.62 3.71 4.51
CA LYS A 41 -15.07 3.49 4.63
C LYS A 41 -15.50 2.44 3.61
N ASP A 42 -16.08 2.85 2.50
CA ASP A 42 -16.69 1.95 1.52
C ASP A 42 -15.65 1.10 0.79
N GLY A 43 -14.39 1.52 0.75
CA GLY A 43 -13.26 0.83 0.12
C GLY A 43 -12.58 -0.26 0.96
N TRP A 44 -13.18 -0.73 2.06
CA TRP A 44 -12.63 -1.85 2.85
C TRP A 44 -12.49 -3.12 1.98
N ILE A 45 -11.53 -3.98 2.29
CA ILE A 45 -11.21 -5.15 1.44
C ILE A 45 -11.77 -6.45 2.02
N ALA A 46 -11.45 -6.72 3.29
CA ALA A 46 -11.85 -7.95 3.97
C ALA A 46 -12.08 -7.71 5.46
N LEU A 47 -12.98 -8.51 6.05
CA LEU A 47 -13.15 -8.63 7.49
C LEU A 47 -12.46 -9.91 7.96
N VAL A 48 -11.65 -9.80 9.00
CA VAL A 48 -10.88 -10.92 9.55
C VAL A 48 -11.20 -11.06 11.04
N LYS A 49 -11.66 -12.24 11.44
CA LYS A 49 -11.80 -12.62 12.84
C LYS A 49 -10.48 -13.19 13.34
N SER A 50 -9.74 -12.38 14.08
CA SER A 50 -8.50 -12.79 14.77
C SER A 50 -8.84 -13.39 16.14
N PRO A 51 -8.38 -14.61 16.48
CA PRO A 51 -8.60 -15.19 17.81
C PRO A 51 -7.94 -14.36 18.92
N ASP A 52 -6.72 -13.85 18.69
CA ASP A 52 -5.94 -13.07 19.67
C ASP A 52 -5.63 -11.65 19.18
N LEU A 53 -6.68 -10.87 18.89
CA LEU A 53 -6.51 -9.52 18.33
C LEU A 53 -5.67 -8.59 19.23
N ALA A 54 -5.78 -8.71 20.55
CA ALA A 54 -5.00 -7.89 21.49
C ALA A 54 -3.48 -8.14 21.41
N ILE A 55 -3.07 -9.35 21.03
CA ILE A 55 -1.66 -9.69 20.80
C ILE A 55 -1.25 -9.18 19.41
N ASN A 56 -2.04 -9.49 18.38
CA ASN A 56 -1.76 -9.09 17.00
C ASN A 56 -1.63 -7.57 16.84
N GLN A 57 -2.44 -6.79 17.56
CA GLN A 57 -2.37 -5.33 17.55
C GLN A 57 -1.02 -4.78 18.02
N LYS A 58 -0.30 -5.47 18.90
CA LYS A 58 1.02 -5.01 19.40
C LYS A 58 2.11 -5.07 18.34
N ASN A 59 1.94 -5.94 17.33
CA ASN A 59 2.86 -6.09 16.22
C ASN A 59 2.57 -5.13 15.05
N LEU A 60 1.49 -4.35 15.14
CA LEU A 60 1.15 -3.32 14.16
C LEU A 60 1.87 -2.00 14.47
N VAL A 61 1.99 -1.15 13.45
CA VAL A 61 2.42 0.23 13.66
C VAL A 61 1.41 0.94 14.54
N GLN A 62 1.85 1.39 15.71
CA GLN A 62 0.99 2.05 16.70
C GLN A 62 0.65 3.47 16.27
N GLY A 63 -0.51 4.00 16.70
CA GLY A 63 -1.02 5.31 16.29
C GLY A 63 0.02 6.44 16.29
N PRO A 64 0.74 6.70 17.39
CA PRO A 64 1.78 7.73 17.43
C PRO A 64 2.94 7.52 16.45
N MET A 65 3.17 6.28 16.01
CA MET A 65 4.23 5.89 15.08
C MET A 65 3.80 5.95 13.62
N VAL A 66 2.50 6.04 13.31
CA VAL A 66 2.02 6.05 11.92
C VAL A 66 2.60 7.23 11.12
N ALA A 67 2.52 8.45 11.66
CA ALA A 67 3.02 9.64 10.98
C ALA A 67 4.54 9.61 10.71
N PRO A 68 5.42 9.37 11.71
CA PRO A 68 6.87 9.30 11.46
C PRO A 68 7.25 8.12 10.56
N TRP A 69 6.57 6.97 10.70
CA TRP A 69 6.77 5.84 9.79
C TRP A 69 6.41 6.20 8.35
N MET A 70 5.26 6.85 8.13
CA MET A 70 4.83 7.29 6.79
C MET A 70 5.83 8.28 6.20
N GLN A 71 6.28 9.26 6.98
CA GLN A 71 7.26 10.25 6.53
C GLN A 71 8.57 9.58 6.09
N ASN A 72 9.07 8.60 6.85
CA ASN A 72 10.25 7.83 6.48
C ASN A 72 10.05 7.08 5.14
N ASN A 73 8.87 6.49 4.92
CA ASN A 73 8.56 5.82 3.66
C ASN A 73 8.50 6.79 2.48
N VAL A 74 7.93 7.98 2.65
CA VAL A 74 7.93 9.04 1.61
C VAL A 74 9.36 9.47 1.29
N THR A 75 10.22 9.68 2.31
CA THR A 75 11.63 10.03 2.10
C THR A 75 12.38 8.95 1.33
N ARG A 76 12.21 7.67 1.70
CA ARG A 76 12.82 6.52 0.99
C ARG A 76 12.31 6.39 -0.44
N LEU A 77 11.01 6.63 -0.66
CA LEU A 77 10.41 6.57 -1.98
C LEU A 77 11.00 7.67 -2.87
N ASN A 78 11.04 8.91 -2.39
CA ASN A 78 11.63 10.03 -3.11
C ASN A 78 13.10 9.78 -3.45
N ALA A 79 13.90 9.27 -2.50
CA ALA A 79 15.31 8.92 -2.75
C ALA A 79 15.45 7.86 -3.87
N ASN A 80 14.59 6.84 -3.89
CA ASN A 80 14.58 5.84 -4.96
C ASN A 80 14.18 6.43 -6.31
N LEU A 81 13.23 7.37 -6.34
CA LEU A 81 12.78 8.03 -7.57
C LEU A 81 13.85 9.01 -8.10
N SER A 82 14.49 9.81 -7.24
CA SER A 82 15.54 10.78 -7.65
C SER A 82 16.72 10.11 -8.32
N GLN A 83 17.13 8.93 -7.84
CA GLN A 83 18.23 8.16 -8.41
C GLN A 83 17.91 7.61 -9.81
N LEU A 84 16.62 7.48 -10.15
CA LEU A 84 16.15 6.80 -11.36
C LEU A 84 15.46 7.75 -12.35
N SER A 85 15.15 8.97 -11.94
CA SER A 85 14.55 10.03 -12.76
C SER A 85 15.03 11.41 -12.27
N PRO A 86 16.04 12.02 -12.92
CA PRO A 86 16.64 13.30 -12.47
C PRO A 86 15.68 14.49 -12.50
N ALA A 87 14.53 14.36 -13.15
CA ALA A 87 13.49 15.38 -13.21
C ALA A 87 12.55 15.29 -11.99
N LEU A 88 13.07 15.60 -10.80
CA LEU A 88 12.23 15.90 -9.64
C LEU A 88 12.39 17.38 -9.31
N ALA A 89 11.26 18.07 -9.17
CA ALA A 89 11.24 19.46 -8.74
C ALA A 89 11.90 19.58 -7.36
N GLN A 90 12.68 20.65 -7.16
CA GLN A 90 13.43 20.90 -5.92
C GLN A 90 12.50 21.09 -4.69
N ASP A 91 11.20 21.29 -4.92
CA ASP A 91 10.16 21.45 -3.91
C ASP A 91 9.55 20.10 -3.42
N GLY A 92 9.95 18.97 -4.00
CA GLY A 92 9.44 17.64 -3.63
C GLY A 92 8.08 17.28 -4.24
N GLY A 93 7.41 18.19 -4.96
CA GLY A 93 6.14 17.96 -5.64
C GLY A 93 4.95 17.57 -4.73
N LEU A 94 3.77 17.42 -5.33
CA LEU A 94 2.57 16.91 -4.66
C LEU A 94 2.39 15.40 -4.93
N PRO A 95 1.82 14.64 -3.97
CA PRO A 95 1.45 13.25 -4.21
C PRO A 95 0.49 13.13 -5.41
N ILE A 96 0.84 12.27 -6.36
CA ILE A 96 0.00 11.99 -7.54
C ILE A 96 -0.65 10.61 -7.44
N LYS A 97 -1.93 10.51 -7.80
CA LYS A 97 -2.65 9.22 -7.87
C LYS A 97 -2.07 8.35 -8.97
N GLY A 98 -1.83 7.06 -8.71
CA GLY A 98 -1.36 6.11 -9.73
C GLY A 98 0.13 6.23 -10.08
N LEU A 99 0.99 6.61 -9.13
CA LEU A 99 2.45 6.69 -9.31
C LEU A 99 3.03 5.45 -10.01
N LEU A 100 2.71 4.24 -9.53
CA LEU A 100 3.25 3.00 -10.09
C LEU A 100 3.00 2.87 -11.60
N SER A 101 1.85 3.34 -12.07
CA SER A 101 1.49 3.33 -13.49
C SER A 101 2.34 4.28 -14.34
N ARG A 102 2.92 5.32 -13.75
CA ARG A 102 3.75 6.30 -14.47
C ARG A 102 5.24 5.95 -14.46
N LEU A 103 5.65 4.99 -13.64
CA LEU A 103 7.04 4.56 -13.57
C LEU A 103 7.37 3.61 -14.72
N ALA A 104 8.60 3.76 -15.25
CA ALA A 104 9.21 2.79 -16.15
C ALA A 104 9.23 1.40 -15.46
N PRO A 105 9.07 0.29 -16.20
CA PRO A 105 8.89 -1.04 -15.60
C PRO A 105 10.00 -1.42 -14.59
N GLU A 106 11.23 -1.00 -14.83
CA GLU A 106 12.44 -1.32 -14.09
C GLU A 106 12.42 -0.62 -12.73
N VAL A 107 12.07 0.67 -12.75
CA VAL A 107 11.87 1.50 -11.57
C VAL A 107 10.68 0.99 -10.76
N ARG A 108 9.58 0.64 -11.44
CA ARG A 108 8.39 0.07 -10.81
C ARG A 108 8.72 -1.22 -10.06
N ARG A 109 9.44 -2.16 -10.67
CA ARG A 109 9.86 -3.41 -10.02
C ARG A 109 10.72 -3.13 -8.78
N LYS A 110 11.67 -2.19 -8.86
CA LYS A 110 12.51 -1.82 -7.71
C LYS A 110 11.68 -1.23 -6.56
N VAL A 111 10.75 -0.32 -6.86
CA VAL A 111 9.84 0.28 -5.87
C VAL A 111 8.93 -0.79 -5.25
N VAL A 112 8.36 -1.68 -6.06
CA VAL A 112 7.51 -2.76 -5.52
C VAL A 112 8.30 -3.64 -4.54
N LYS A 113 9.53 -4.02 -4.90
CA LYS A 113 10.40 -4.85 -4.05
C LYS A 113 10.85 -4.15 -2.76
N GLU A 114 11.01 -2.84 -2.78
CA GLU A 114 11.46 -2.05 -1.62
C GLU A 114 10.35 -1.88 -0.55
N PHE A 115 9.09 -1.77 -0.99
CA PHE A 115 7.97 -1.39 -0.13
C PHE A 115 6.94 -2.50 0.12
N PHE A 116 6.97 -3.56 -0.68
CA PHE A 116 6.10 -4.73 -0.53
C PHE A 116 6.94 -5.99 -0.41
N LEU A 117 6.36 -7.05 0.15
CA LEU A 117 7.04 -8.31 0.45
C LEU A 117 7.23 -9.23 -0.78
N SER A 118 7.33 -8.65 -1.98
CA SER A 118 7.35 -9.34 -3.27
C SER A 118 8.61 -9.02 -4.08
#